data_AF-A0A0P0GAU4-F1
#
_entry.id   AF-A0A0P0GAU4-F1
#
_cell.length_a   1.000
_cell.length_b   1.000
_cell.length_c   1.000
_cell.angle_alpha   90.00
_cell.angle_beta   90.00
_cell.angle_gamma   90.00
#
_symmetry.space_group_name_H-M   'P 1'
#
loop_
_entity.id
_entity.type
_entity.pdbx_description
1 polymer ?
#
loop_
_entity_poly.entity_id
_entity_poly.type
_entity_poly.pdbx_seq_one_letter_code
_entity_poly.pdbx_strand_id
1 'polypeptide(L)' 'MKKKIFKTWRNILAEVGRNEMLMMGYTLKK' A
#
# COMPACT_ATOMS: atom_id res chain seq x y z
N MET A 1 17.72 -2.36 -12.25
CA MET A 1 17.43 -1.19 -11.39
C MET A 1 15.99 -0.70 -11.49
N LYS A 2 15.45 -0.41 -12.69
CA LYS A 2 14.05 0.05 -12.89
C LYS A 2 12.98 -0.85 -12.24
N LYS A 3 13.08 -2.18 -12.38
CA LYS A 3 12.15 -3.15 -11.76
C LYS A 3 12.16 -3.12 -10.22
N LYS A 4 13.33 -2.86 -9.60
CA LYS A 4 13.48 -2.80 -8.14
C LYS A 4 12.81 -1.56 -7.58
N ILE A 5 13.01 -0.44 -8.25
CA ILE A 5 12.35 0.85 -7.94
C ILE A 5 10.83 0.68 -8.01
N PHE A 6 10.28 0.22 -9.15
CA PHE A 6 8.83 0.02 -9.29
C PHE A 6 8.24 -0.93 -8.23
N LYS A 7 8.97 -1.99 -7.84
CA LYS A 7 8.55 -2.89 -6.76
C LYS A 7 8.48 -2.17 -5.41
N THR A 8 9.46 -1.34 -5.09
CA THR A 8 9.46 -0.52 -3.87
C THR A 8 8.32 0.48 -3.87
N TRP A 9 8.10 1.22 -4.96
CA TRP A 9 6.98 2.16 -5.08
C TRP A 9 5.62 1.47 -4.93
N ARG A 10 5.45 0.28 -5.53
CA ARG A 10 4.23 -0.51 -5.39
C ARG A 10 3.99 -0.93 -3.94
N ASN A 11 5.03 -1.31 -3.21
CA ASN A 11 4.90 -1.68 -1.79
C ASN A 11 4.52 -0.48 -0.93
N ILE A 12 5.18 0.67 -1.13
CA ILE A 12 4.89 1.92 -0.41
C ILE A 12 3.44 2.34 -0.65
N LEU A 13 2.99 2.36 -1.91
CA LEU A 13 1.61 2.72 -2.24
C LEU A 13 0.59 1.74 -1.63
N ALA A 14 0.90 0.44 -1.62
CA ALA A 14 0.04 -0.54 -0.98
C ALA A 14 -0.01 -0.37 0.55
N GLU A 15 1.08 0.02 1.19
CA GLU A 15 1.10 0.34 2.63
C GLU A 15 0.32 1.60 2.95
N VAL A 16 0.51 2.69 2.19
CA VAL A 16 -0.25 3.93 2.36
C VAL A 16 -1.75 3.68 2.18
N GLY A 17 -2.16 3.02 1.08
CA GLY A 17 -3.58 2.73 0.84
C GLY A 17 -4.20 1.83 1.91
N ARG A 18 -3.46 0.84 2.44
CA ARG A 18 -3.94 0.05 3.60
C ARG A 18 -4.09 0.90 4.85
N ASN A 19 -3.14 1.79 5.12
CA ASN A 19 -3.18 2.65 6.30
C ASN A 19 -4.30 3.69 6.23
N GLU A 20 -4.54 4.25 5.03
CA GLU A 20 -5.68 5.14 4.76
C GLU A 20 -7.02 4.42 4.91
N MET A 21 -7.14 3.19 4.39
CA MET A 21 -8.34 2.37 4.59
C MET A 21 -8.61 2.10 6.08
N LEU A 22 -7.58 1.76 6.85
CA LEU A 22 -7.69 1.56 8.30
C LEU A 22 -8.10 2.84 9.03
N MET A 23 -7.51 3.99 8.68
CA MET A 23 -7.86 5.29 9.28
C MET A 23 -9.30 5.73 8.95
N MET A 24 -9.78 5.41 7.75
CA MET A 24 -11.18 5.64 7.36
C MET A 24 -12.16 4.62 7.97
N GLY A 25 -11.68 3.65 8.75
CA GLY A 25 -12.53 2.62 9.37
C GLY A 25 -12.98 1.52 8.40
N TYR A 26 -12.43 1.49 7.18
CA TYR A 26 -12.63 0.37 6.26
C TYR A 26 -11.74 -0.78 6.71
N THR A 27 -12.36 -1.80 7.31
CA THR A 27 -11.67 -3.06 7.56
C THR A 27 -11.47 -3.78 6.24
N LEU A 28 -10.22 -4.06 5.89
CA LEU A 28 -9.91 -5.03 4.86
C LEU A 28 -10.41 -6.39 5.35
N LYS A 29 -11.61 -6.77 4.90
CA LYS A 29 -12.13 -8.12 5.09
C LYS A 29 -11.14 -9.07 4.42
N LYS A 30 -10.52 -9.93 5.22
CA LYS A 30 -9.51 -10.89 4.78
C LYS A 30 -10.06 -11.83 3.72
#